data_AF-A0A239PQW1-F1
#
_entry.id   AF-A0A239PQW1-F1
#
_cell.length_a   1.000
_cell.length_b   1.000
_cell.length_c   1.000
_cell.angle_alpha   90.00
_cell.angle_beta   90.00
_cell.angle_gamma   90.00
#
_symmetry.space_group_name_H-M   'P 1'
#
loop_
_entity.id
_entity.type
_entity.pdbx_description
1 polymer ?
#
loop_
_entity_poly.entity_id
_entity_poly.type
_entity_poly.pdbx_seq_one_letter_code
_entity_poly.pdbx_strand_id
1 'polypeptide(L)'
;MSAEHISGSGGRRRLIMHLGVHKTSSTAIQRHLYRNAQTLSDRLIVRTPVPQTPMQALGQAAMRFSLTPSSDTETLLKVALGEVLDSLPDNDLPVLISHENVAGAPPGKGGETRLYPALPRIAALIQKRARDFDLSFVFYSRGMKSWRSSLWAQIVRSEGYDREFSVFARETQDLPGWGDLRKRMASAVGGDHVVRFRLEDEESFARPGTQLLRHAGLSDEQIAALPELSGSSNERLRPAATEFIRQVNGLSLNPHARKKVADLVAEAQNLFTAETPSEGAL
;
A
#
# COMPACT_ATOMS: atom_id res chain seq x y z
N MET A 1 -0.20 -34.72 -37.83
CA MET A 1 0.84 -34.67 -36.79
C MET A 1 0.41 -33.62 -35.80
N SER A 2 -0.22 -34.08 -34.72
CA SER A 2 -0.85 -33.27 -33.70
C SER A 2 0.20 -32.81 -32.70
N ALA A 3 0.23 -31.51 -32.40
CA ALA A 3 1.05 -30.96 -31.33
C ALA A 3 0.39 -31.30 -29.99
N GLU A 4 1.07 -32.13 -29.21
CA GLU A 4 0.71 -32.44 -27.83
C GLU A 4 0.72 -31.17 -26.98
N HIS A 5 -0.42 -30.91 -26.33
CA HIS A 5 -0.49 -30.03 -25.16
C HIS A 5 0.45 -30.55 -24.09
N ILE A 6 1.46 -29.76 -23.74
CA ILE A 6 2.16 -29.92 -22.48
C ILE A 6 1.20 -29.44 -21.40
N SER A 7 0.48 -30.38 -20.79
CA SER A 7 -0.20 -30.17 -19.53
C SER A 7 0.85 -29.85 -18.46
N GLY A 8 0.84 -28.60 -17.99
CA GLY A 8 1.66 -28.16 -16.88
C GLY A 8 1.30 -28.91 -15.60
N SER A 9 2.31 -29.48 -14.97
CA SER A 9 2.23 -30.31 -13.77
C SER A 9 1.55 -29.64 -12.57
N GLY A 10 0.42 -30.19 -12.11
CA GLY A 10 0.10 -30.54 -10.71
C GLY A 10 0.28 -29.54 -9.56
N GLY A 11 0.45 -28.24 -9.80
CA GLY A 11 0.58 -27.20 -8.78
C GLY A 11 -0.60 -26.23 -8.78
N ARG A 12 -1.04 -25.77 -7.61
CA ARG A 12 -2.07 -24.72 -7.50
C ARG A 12 -1.56 -23.42 -8.11
N ARG A 13 -2.42 -22.71 -8.86
CA ARG A 13 -2.12 -21.41 -9.44
C ARG A 13 -1.63 -20.43 -8.37
N ARG A 14 -0.53 -19.71 -8.63
CA ARG A 14 0.05 -18.78 -7.65
C ARG A 14 -0.76 -17.50 -7.54
N LEU A 15 -1.03 -17.08 -6.30
CA LEU A 15 -1.61 -15.78 -5.97
C LEU A 15 -0.66 -15.02 -5.03
N ILE A 16 -0.27 -13.83 -5.42
CA ILE A 16 0.62 -12.95 -4.67
C ILE A 16 -0.20 -11.76 -4.24
N MET A 17 -0.44 -11.64 -2.93
CA MET A 17 -1.16 -10.54 -2.33
C MET A 17 -0.16 -9.55 -1.73
N HIS A 18 0.16 -8.50 -2.48
CA HIS A 18 0.94 -7.38 -1.98
C HIS A 18 0.05 -6.46 -1.11
N LEU A 19 0.22 -6.62 0.20
CA LEU A 19 -0.41 -5.85 1.26
C LEU A 19 0.33 -4.51 1.40
N GLY A 20 -0.11 -3.51 0.66
CA GLY A 20 0.57 -2.22 0.59
C GLY A 20 0.49 -1.44 1.89
N VAL A 21 1.35 -1.75 2.86
CA VAL A 21 1.56 -0.92 4.04
C VAL A 21 1.79 0.54 3.60
N HIS A 22 1.12 1.48 4.25
CA HIS A 22 1.22 2.89 3.91
C HIS A 22 2.67 3.37 4.09
N LYS A 23 3.12 4.23 3.17
CA LYS A 23 4.46 4.87 3.19
C LYS A 23 5.65 3.95 2.97
N THR A 24 5.42 2.83 2.29
CA THR A 24 6.46 1.94 1.76
C THR A 24 6.48 1.95 0.22
N SER A 25 6.22 3.11 -0.39
CA SER A 25 6.16 3.30 -1.85
C SER A 25 5.12 2.46 -2.61
N SER A 26 4.12 1.92 -1.89
CA SER A 26 3.05 1.09 -2.45
C SER A 26 2.33 1.72 -3.65
N THR A 27 2.08 3.04 -3.61
CA THR A 27 1.46 3.76 -4.74
C THR A 27 2.37 3.83 -5.97
N ALA A 28 3.68 3.99 -5.79
CA ALA A 28 4.62 4.00 -6.91
C ALA A 28 4.72 2.60 -7.54
N ILE A 29 4.78 1.56 -6.71
CA ILE A 29 4.74 0.15 -7.16
C ILE A 29 3.44 -0.11 -7.94
N GLN A 30 2.28 0.29 -7.42
CA GLN A 30 0.98 0.12 -8.10
C GLN A 30 0.93 0.86 -9.45
N ARG A 31 1.44 2.09 -9.53
CA ARG A 31 1.51 2.83 -10.81
C ARG A 31 2.40 2.12 -11.83
N HIS A 32 3.56 1.62 -11.39
CA HIS A 32 4.48 0.89 -12.25
C HIS A 32 3.85 -0.39 -12.78
N LEU A 33 3.22 -1.17 -11.88
CA LEU A 33 2.49 -2.39 -12.23
C LEU A 33 1.33 -2.11 -13.18
N TYR A 34 0.51 -1.09 -12.91
CA TYR A 34 -0.63 -0.71 -13.76
C TYR A 34 -0.18 -0.32 -15.17
N ARG A 35 0.84 0.54 -15.28
CA ARG A 35 1.39 1.00 -16.56
C ARG A 35 1.91 -0.15 -17.42
N ASN A 36 2.50 -1.16 -16.78
CA ASN A 36 3.12 -2.29 -17.45
C ASN A 36 2.23 -3.54 -17.50
N ALA A 37 0.97 -3.47 -17.04
CA ALA A 37 0.10 -4.64 -16.95
C ALA A 37 -0.13 -5.34 -18.30
N GLN A 38 -0.21 -4.57 -19.40
CA GLN A 38 -0.35 -5.14 -20.74
C GLN A 38 0.92 -5.88 -21.18
N THR A 39 2.09 -5.28 -20.98
CA THR A 39 3.41 -5.90 -21.27
C THR A 39 3.64 -7.16 -20.44
N LEU A 40 3.05 -7.25 -19.25
CA LEU A 40 3.16 -8.39 -18.34
C LEU A 40 2.14 -9.50 -18.62
N SER A 41 1.12 -9.24 -19.43
CA SER A 41 -0.09 -10.07 -19.50
C SER A 41 0.10 -11.50 -20.01
N ASP A 42 1.19 -11.78 -20.71
CA ASP A 42 1.60 -13.12 -21.16
C ASP A 42 2.22 -13.97 -20.05
N ARG A 43 2.59 -13.36 -18.92
CA ARG A 43 3.38 -13.99 -17.84
C ARG A 43 2.78 -13.80 -16.46
N LEU A 44 2.08 -12.70 -16.23
CA LEU A 44 1.60 -12.27 -14.92
C LEU A 44 0.32 -11.46 -15.06
N ILE A 45 -0.71 -11.88 -14.33
CA ILE A 45 -1.94 -11.09 -14.23
C ILE A 45 -1.79 -10.09 -13.10
N VAL A 46 -1.82 -8.81 -13.46
CA VAL A 46 -1.72 -7.72 -12.51
C VAL A 46 -3.11 -7.16 -12.17
N ARG A 47 -3.36 -6.94 -10.88
CA ARG A 47 -4.52 -6.21 -10.36
C ARG A 47 -4.06 -5.14 -9.38
N THR A 48 -4.38 -3.89 -9.69
CA THR A 48 -4.10 -2.70 -8.86
C THR A 48 -5.39 -1.92 -8.61
N PRO A 49 -5.42 -0.96 -7.67
CA PRO A 49 -6.62 -0.18 -7.41
C PRO A 49 -6.98 0.68 -8.63
N VAL A 50 -8.18 0.51 -9.16
CA VAL A 50 -8.75 1.33 -10.24
C VAL A 50 -10.15 1.78 -9.78
N PRO A 51 -10.53 3.07 -9.92
CA PRO A 51 -11.86 3.54 -9.57
C PRO A 51 -12.95 2.72 -10.26
N GLN A 52 -14.07 2.50 -9.56
CA GLN A 52 -15.25 1.80 -10.09
C GLN A 52 -14.97 0.35 -10.54
N THR A 53 -14.01 -0.32 -9.88
CA THR A 53 -13.70 -1.74 -10.11
C THR A 53 -13.78 -2.55 -8.82
N PRO A 54 -13.88 -3.90 -8.88
CA PRO A 54 -13.83 -4.76 -7.69
C PRO A 54 -12.61 -4.52 -6.81
N MET A 55 -11.49 -4.10 -7.40
CA MET A 55 -10.29 -3.74 -6.65
C MET A 55 -10.51 -2.57 -5.70
N GLN A 56 -11.25 -1.53 -6.10
CA GLN A 56 -11.60 -0.42 -5.21
C GLN A 56 -12.51 -0.89 -4.07
N ALA A 57 -13.50 -1.72 -4.37
CA ALA A 57 -14.41 -2.29 -3.37
C ALA A 57 -13.65 -3.13 -2.34
N LEU A 58 -12.69 -3.95 -2.78
CA LEU A 58 -11.83 -4.74 -1.89
C LEU A 58 -11.06 -3.85 -0.91
N GLY A 59 -10.42 -2.79 -1.41
CA GLY A 59 -9.70 -1.84 -0.56
C GLY A 59 -10.61 -1.13 0.46
N GLN A 60 -11.79 -0.68 0.03
CA GLN A 60 -12.77 -0.04 0.90
C GLN A 60 -13.29 -0.99 1.98
N ALA A 61 -13.61 -2.23 1.61
CA ALA A 61 -14.10 -3.23 2.54
C ALA A 61 -13.04 -3.62 3.58
N ALA A 62 -11.78 -3.78 3.16
CA ALA A 62 -10.67 -4.05 4.09
C ALA A 62 -10.43 -2.90 5.07
N MET A 63 -10.45 -1.64 4.58
CA MET A 63 -10.33 -0.46 5.43
C MET A 63 -11.50 -0.38 6.43
N ARG A 64 -12.75 -0.57 5.97
CA ARG A 64 -13.94 -0.55 6.82
C ARG A 64 -13.89 -1.65 7.88
N PHE A 65 -13.53 -2.88 7.50
CA PHE A 65 -13.34 -3.97 8.44
C PHE A 65 -12.26 -3.66 9.47
N SER A 66 -11.15 -3.03 9.06
CA SER A 66 -10.08 -2.68 10.00
C SER A 66 -10.47 -1.62 11.03
N LEU A 67 -11.32 -0.66 10.65
CA LEU A 67 -11.79 0.42 11.52
C LEU A 67 -12.97 0.00 12.40
N THR A 68 -13.82 -0.90 11.90
CA THR A 68 -15.02 -1.36 12.62
C THR A 68 -15.24 -2.86 12.38
N PRO A 69 -14.47 -3.73 13.05
CA PRO A 69 -14.59 -5.17 12.87
C PRO A 69 -15.95 -5.68 13.37
N SER A 70 -16.76 -6.24 12.47
CA SER A 70 -18.05 -6.87 12.76
C SER A 70 -18.33 -8.01 11.78
N SER A 71 -19.39 -8.77 12.00
CA SER A 71 -19.88 -9.78 11.04
C SER A 71 -20.17 -9.17 9.66
N ASP A 72 -20.73 -7.95 9.66
CA ASP A 72 -21.17 -7.28 8.45
C ASP A 72 -19.97 -6.78 7.64
N THR A 73 -19.00 -6.14 8.31
CA THR A 73 -17.79 -5.66 7.64
C THR A 73 -16.89 -6.81 7.18
N GLU A 74 -16.90 -7.93 7.90
CA GLU A 74 -16.24 -9.17 7.47
C GLU A 74 -16.91 -9.76 6.21
N THR A 75 -18.25 -9.77 6.17
CA THR A 75 -19.01 -10.26 5.02
C THR A 75 -18.75 -9.40 3.80
N LEU A 76 -18.75 -8.07 3.94
CA LEU A 76 -18.40 -7.14 2.85
C LEU A 76 -16.99 -7.42 2.30
N LEU A 77 -16.01 -7.65 3.18
CA LEU A 77 -14.65 -7.99 2.75
C LEU A 77 -14.60 -9.32 1.97
N LYS A 78 -15.31 -10.35 2.43
CA LYS A 78 -15.37 -11.65 1.74
C LYS A 78 -16.02 -11.54 0.37
N VAL A 79 -17.11 -10.77 0.25
CA VAL A 79 -17.80 -10.54 -1.02
C VAL A 79 -16.89 -9.81 -1.99
N ALA A 80 -16.30 -8.68 -1.58
CA ALA A 80 -15.42 -7.89 -2.43
C ALA A 80 -14.17 -8.67 -2.88
N LEU A 81 -13.62 -9.52 -2.00
CA LEU A 81 -12.53 -10.43 -2.39
C LEU A 81 -13.01 -11.48 -3.40
N GLY A 82 -14.20 -12.04 -3.19
CA GLY A 82 -14.82 -12.98 -4.13
C GLY A 82 -14.94 -12.38 -5.52
N GLU A 83 -15.50 -11.18 -5.64
CA GLU A 83 -15.64 -10.47 -6.93
C GLU A 83 -14.29 -10.26 -7.63
N VAL A 84 -13.22 -9.96 -6.89
CA VAL A 84 -11.88 -9.85 -7.47
C VAL A 84 -11.39 -11.20 -8.00
N LEU A 85 -11.52 -12.27 -7.21
CA LEU A 85 -11.08 -13.61 -7.61
C LEU A 85 -11.89 -14.17 -8.79
N ASP A 86 -13.20 -13.96 -8.78
CA ASP A 86 -14.13 -14.41 -9.82
C ASP A 86 -13.93 -13.63 -11.14
N SER A 87 -13.28 -12.44 -11.09
CA SER A 87 -12.90 -11.64 -12.27
C SER A 87 -11.55 -12.03 -12.91
N LEU A 88 -10.85 -13.01 -12.35
CA LEU A 88 -9.58 -13.47 -12.90
C LEU A 88 -9.82 -14.32 -14.15
N PRO A 89 -8.99 -14.18 -15.20
CA PRO A 89 -9.11 -15.05 -16.37
C PRO A 89 -8.81 -16.49 -15.98
N ASP A 90 -9.53 -17.40 -16.64
CA ASP A 90 -9.38 -18.85 -16.50
C ASP A 90 -8.14 -19.33 -17.28
N ASN A 91 -6.98 -19.20 -16.64
CA ASN A 91 -5.69 -19.64 -17.13
C ASN A 91 -4.74 -19.91 -15.95
N ASP A 92 -3.58 -20.51 -16.23
CA ASP A 92 -2.61 -20.91 -15.21
C ASP A 92 -1.60 -19.80 -14.84
N LEU A 93 -1.73 -18.59 -15.40
CA LEU A 93 -0.78 -17.51 -15.13
C LEU A 93 -0.84 -17.10 -13.66
N PRO A 94 0.32 -16.81 -13.02
CA PRO A 94 0.34 -16.26 -11.68
C PRO A 94 -0.42 -14.93 -11.62
N VAL A 95 -0.97 -14.63 -10.44
CA VAL A 95 -1.74 -13.42 -10.20
C VAL A 95 -1.04 -12.57 -9.15
N LEU A 96 -0.79 -11.30 -9.45
CA LEU A 96 -0.30 -10.30 -8.52
C LEU A 96 -1.39 -9.27 -8.23
N ILE A 97 -1.92 -9.30 -7.01
CA ILE A 97 -2.83 -8.29 -6.48
C ILE A 97 -2.03 -7.35 -5.59
N SER A 98 -2.03 -6.05 -5.91
CA SER A 98 -1.31 -5.03 -5.15
C SER A 98 -2.29 -3.95 -4.72
N HIS A 99 -2.53 -3.81 -3.42
CA HIS A 99 -3.50 -2.84 -2.91
C HIS A 99 -3.09 -2.32 -1.52
N GLU A 100 -3.07 -0.99 -1.35
CA GLU A 100 -2.63 -0.36 -0.10
C GLU A 100 -3.67 -0.48 1.03
N ASN A 101 -4.93 -0.19 0.76
CA ASN A 101 -5.99 -0.26 1.75
C ASN A 101 -6.29 -1.69 2.27
N VAL A 102 -5.81 -2.75 1.60
CA VAL A 102 -5.96 -4.13 2.08
C VAL A 102 -5.17 -4.35 3.38
N ALA A 103 -4.11 -3.58 3.62
CA ALA A 103 -3.41 -3.62 4.90
C ALA A 103 -4.29 -3.16 6.09
N GLY A 104 -5.37 -2.44 5.83
CA GLY A 104 -6.21 -1.79 6.82
C GLY A 104 -5.64 -0.47 7.33
N ALA A 105 -6.25 0.06 8.38
CA ALA A 105 -5.92 1.35 8.98
C ALA A 105 -4.50 1.37 9.55
N PRO A 106 -3.63 2.32 9.13
CA PRO A 106 -2.37 2.59 9.81
C PRO A 106 -2.61 3.37 11.12
N PRO A 107 -1.59 3.48 12.00
CA PRO A 107 -1.65 4.40 13.14
C PRO A 107 -1.99 5.83 12.71
N GLY A 108 -2.90 6.47 13.44
CA GLY A 108 -3.43 7.80 13.16
C GLY A 108 -4.64 7.83 12.22
N LYS A 109 -5.00 6.72 11.57
CA LYS A 109 -6.22 6.62 10.74
C LYS A 109 -7.40 6.18 11.60
N GLY A 110 -8.45 7.00 11.65
CA GLY A 110 -9.69 6.67 12.37
C GLY A 110 -9.50 6.33 13.85
N GLY A 111 -8.47 6.90 14.49
CA GLY A 111 -8.14 6.65 15.90
C GLY A 111 -7.30 5.39 16.17
N GLU A 112 -6.89 4.63 15.15
CA GLU A 112 -6.02 3.47 15.36
C GLU A 112 -4.64 3.91 15.87
N THR A 113 -4.11 3.22 16.87
CA THR A 113 -2.84 3.54 17.52
C THR A 113 -1.80 2.44 17.36
N ARG A 114 -2.18 1.26 16.86
CA ARG A 114 -1.34 0.07 16.75
C ARG A 114 -0.89 -0.16 15.31
N LEU A 115 0.20 -0.91 15.15
CA LEU A 115 0.75 -1.24 13.84
C LEU A 115 -0.10 -2.31 13.12
N TYR A 116 -1.05 -1.89 12.30
CA TYR A 116 -1.91 -2.74 11.46
C TYR A 116 -2.48 -3.96 12.23
N PRO A 117 -3.32 -3.73 13.25
CA PRO A 117 -3.80 -4.82 14.11
C PRO A 117 -4.79 -5.75 13.41
N ALA A 118 -5.56 -5.25 12.44
CA ALA A 118 -6.53 -6.05 11.68
C ALA A 118 -5.89 -6.93 10.61
N LEU A 119 -4.65 -6.62 10.18
CA LEU A 119 -4.03 -7.25 9.03
C LEU A 119 -3.88 -8.78 9.14
N PRO A 120 -3.47 -9.36 10.29
CA PRO A 120 -3.46 -10.82 10.45
C PRO A 120 -4.83 -11.47 10.22
N ARG A 121 -5.91 -10.84 10.70
CA ARG A 121 -7.27 -11.35 10.49
C ARG A 121 -7.73 -11.19 9.04
N ILE A 122 -7.42 -10.06 8.40
CA ILE A 122 -7.67 -9.84 6.96
C ILE A 122 -6.94 -10.92 6.14
N ALA A 123 -5.68 -11.20 6.45
CA ALA A 123 -4.89 -12.22 5.76
C ALA A 123 -5.50 -13.63 5.93
N ALA A 124 -5.92 -14.00 7.14
CA ALA A 124 -6.60 -15.28 7.38
C ALA A 124 -7.91 -15.40 6.57
N LEU A 125 -8.69 -14.33 6.47
CA LEU A 125 -9.90 -14.29 5.64
C LEU A 125 -9.58 -14.46 4.15
N ILE A 126 -8.53 -13.80 3.67
CA ILE A 126 -8.06 -13.94 2.29
C ILE A 126 -7.59 -15.37 2.02
N GLN A 127 -6.78 -15.96 2.89
CA GLN A 127 -6.28 -17.33 2.74
C GLN A 127 -7.42 -18.36 2.69
N LYS A 128 -8.45 -18.18 3.54
CA LYS A 128 -9.63 -19.05 3.52
C LYS A 128 -10.42 -18.95 2.22
N ARG A 129 -10.56 -17.75 1.63
CA ARG A 129 -11.34 -17.55 0.40
C ARG A 129 -10.54 -17.90 -0.86
N ALA A 130 -9.23 -17.68 -0.86
CA ALA A 130 -8.30 -18.04 -1.93
C ALA A 130 -7.68 -19.44 -1.73
N ARG A 131 -8.44 -20.35 -1.11
CA ARG A 131 -8.02 -21.71 -0.74
C ARG A 131 -7.77 -22.65 -1.91
N ASP A 132 -7.82 -22.18 -3.15
CA ASP A 132 -7.47 -22.93 -4.37
C ASP A 132 -6.18 -22.40 -5.02
N PHE A 133 -5.62 -21.29 -4.52
CA PHE A 133 -4.37 -20.69 -4.99
C PHE A 133 -3.17 -21.03 -4.10
N ASP A 134 -1.99 -21.20 -4.67
CA ASP A 134 -0.74 -21.12 -3.89
C ASP A 134 -0.50 -19.65 -3.48
N LEU A 135 -0.86 -19.32 -2.25
CA LEU A 135 -0.96 -17.93 -1.78
C LEU A 135 0.32 -17.49 -1.06
N SER A 136 0.83 -16.31 -1.43
CA SER A 136 1.83 -15.58 -0.65
C SER A 136 1.37 -14.16 -0.34
N PHE A 137 1.52 -13.75 0.91
CA PHE A 137 1.33 -12.39 1.38
C PHE A 137 2.66 -11.67 1.39
N VAL A 138 2.76 -10.59 0.62
CA VAL A 138 3.95 -9.77 0.52
C VAL A 138 3.68 -8.41 1.14
N PHE A 139 4.57 -7.91 1.98
CA PHE A 139 4.53 -6.50 2.39
C PHE A 139 5.93 -5.90 2.35
N TYR A 140 6.00 -4.62 2.01
CA TYR A 140 7.22 -3.84 2.11
C TYR A 140 7.34 -3.24 3.51
N SER A 141 8.58 -3.11 3.96
CA SER A 141 8.96 -2.45 5.19
C SER A 141 9.91 -1.29 4.89
N ARG A 142 10.00 -0.33 5.82
CA ARG A 142 10.90 0.82 5.74
C ARG A 142 11.44 1.13 7.12
N GLY A 143 12.63 1.71 7.26
CA GLY A 143 13.18 2.11 8.56
C GLY A 143 12.15 2.86 9.43
N MET A 144 11.88 2.36 10.65
CA MET A 144 10.75 2.82 11.48
C MET A 144 10.76 4.34 11.74
N LYS A 145 11.94 4.96 11.85
CA LYS A 145 12.09 6.42 12.01
C LYS A 145 11.59 7.18 10.78
N SER A 146 12.08 6.80 9.59
CA SER A 146 11.69 7.41 8.31
C SER A 146 10.23 7.13 7.97
N TRP A 147 9.74 5.94 8.31
CA TRP A 147 8.34 5.57 8.16
C TRP A 147 7.42 6.42 9.04
N ARG A 148 7.70 6.56 10.35
CA ARG A 148 6.90 7.41 11.26
C ARG A 148 6.83 8.86 10.80
N SER A 149 7.95 9.44 10.37
CA SER A 149 7.96 10.81 9.82
C SER A 149 7.09 10.94 8.56
N SER A 150 7.12 9.92 7.69
CA SER A 150 6.29 9.90 6.48
C SER A 150 4.80 9.68 6.78
N LEU A 151 4.50 8.89 7.82
CA LEU A 151 3.14 8.64 8.29
C LEU A 151 2.55 9.91 8.94
N TRP A 152 3.31 10.58 9.80
CA TRP A 152 2.92 11.86 10.39
C TRP A 152 2.52 12.89 9.33
N ALA A 153 3.40 13.13 8.34
CA ALA A 153 3.11 14.08 7.26
C ALA A 153 1.84 13.71 6.47
N GLN A 154 1.53 12.41 6.37
CA GLN A 154 0.31 11.94 5.72
C GLN A 154 -0.93 12.18 6.56
N ILE A 155 -0.91 11.85 7.85
CA ILE A 155 -2.09 12.05 8.70
C ILE A 155 -2.37 13.53 8.92
N VAL A 156 -1.33 14.38 8.90
CA VAL A 156 -1.49 15.84 8.82
C VAL A 156 -2.23 16.20 7.53
N ARG A 157 -1.79 15.71 6.37
CA ARG A 157 -2.43 16.01 5.09
C ARG A 157 -3.86 15.44 4.96
N SER A 158 -4.09 14.20 5.35
CA SER A 158 -5.31 13.45 4.99
C SER A 158 -6.32 13.29 6.11
N GLU A 159 -5.87 13.24 7.37
CA GLU A 159 -6.75 12.99 8.52
C GLU A 159 -7.02 14.26 9.33
N GLY A 160 -6.28 15.34 9.08
CA GLY A 160 -6.41 16.59 9.83
C GLY A 160 -5.72 16.55 11.17
N TYR A 161 -4.63 15.78 11.31
CA TYR A 161 -3.82 15.79 12.52
C TYR A 161 -3.12 17.15 12.67
N ASP A 162 -3.24 17.77 13.84
CA ASP A 162 -2.78 19.14 14.12
C ASP A 162 -1.58 19.20 15.07
N ARG A 163 -1.19 18.06 15.68
CA ARG A 163 -0.08 18.02 16.64
C ARG A 163 1.27 17.90 15.94
N GLU A 164 2.29 18.43 16.58
CA GLU A 164 3.67 18.39 16.09
C GLU A 164 4.21 16.97 15.96
N PHE A 165 5.25 16.81 15.13
CA PHE A 165 5.93 15.52 14.97
C PHE A 165 6.53 15.00 16.28
N SER A 166 7.02 15.89 17.15
CA SER A 166 7.59 15.54 18.47
C SER A 166 6.57 14.78 19.34
N VAL A 167 5.32 15.25 19.32
CA VAL A 167 4.20 14.65 20.04
C VAL A 167 3.81 13.31 19.43
N PHE A 168 3.63 13.25 18.11
CA PHE A 168 3.32 12.01 17.40
C PHE A 168 4.42 10.94 17.61
N ALA A 169 5.69 11.36 17.58
CA ALA A 169 6.82 10.45 17.78
C ALA A 169 6.83 9.83 19.18
N ARG A 170 6.42 10.59 20.20
CA ARG A 170 6.23 10.10 21.58
C ARG A 170 5.03 9.17 21.68
N GLU A 171 3.88 9.54 21.10
CA GLU A 171 2.67 8.70 21.09
C GLU A 171 2.86 7.35 20.39
N THR A 172 3.80 7.31 19.44
CA THR A 172 4.11 6.12 18.64
C THR A 172 5.46 5.49 18.98
N GLN A 173 6.08 5.87 20.10
CA GLN A 173 7.41 5.37 20.47
C GLN A 173 7.41 3.87 20.75
N ASP A 174 6.31 3.37 21.32
CA ASP A 174 6.13 1.96 21.71
C ASP A 174 5.53 1.10 20.59
N LEU A 175 5.35 1.67 19.38
CA LEU A 175 4.94 0.87 18.24
C LEU A 175 5.94 -0.26 18.00
N PRO A 176 5.49 -1.51 17.91
CA PRO A 176 6.39 -2.61 17.63
C PRO A 176 6.96 -2.46 16.22
N GLY A 177 8.14 -3.04 15.98
CA GLY A 177 8.76 -3.01 14.66
C GLY A 177 8.13 -3.98 13.66
N TRP A 178 8.53 -3.91 12.39
CA TRP A 178 8.04 -4.81 11.32
C TRP A 178 8.25 -6.31 11.58
N GLY A 179 9.21 -6.66 12.45
CA GLY A 179 9.41 -8.05 12.87
C GLY A 179 8.22 -8.61 13.65
N ASP A 180 7.58 -7.78 14.48
CA ASP A 180 6.34 -8.14 15.19
C ASP A 180 5.18 -8.37 14.21
N LEU A 181 4.96 -7.42 13.28
CA LEU A 181 3.91 -7.57 12.28
C LEU A 181 4.09 -8.86 11.48
N ARG A 182 5.33 -9.17 11.06
CA ARG A 182 5.65 -10.43 10.38
C ARG A 182 5.30 -11.65 11.23
N LYS A 183 5.63 -11.64 12.53
CA LYS A 183 5.31 -12.73 13.46
C LYS A 183 3.80 -12.92 13.60
N ARG A 184 3.04 -11.85 13.83
CA ARG A 184 1.57 -11.90 13.92
C ARG A 184 0.93 -12.42 12.64
N MET A 185 1.42 -12.00 11.49
CA MET A 185 1.00 -12.53 10.19
C MET A 185 1.31 -14.02 10.07
N ALA A 186 2.56 -14.43 10.34
CA ALA A 186 2.97 -15.83 10.29
C ALA A 186 2.14 -16.72 11.23
N SER A 187 1.78 -16.24 12.42
CA SER A 187 0.89 -16.96 13.34
C SER A 187 -0.54 -17.11 12.80
N ALA A 188 -1.01 -16.18 11.97
CA ALA A 188 -2.37 -16.20 11.45
C ALA A 188 -2.52 -17.03 10.16
N VAL A 189 -1.50 -17.04 9.29
CA VAL A 189 -1.59 -17.68 7.96
C VAL A 189 -0.48 -18.69 7.67
N GLY A 190 0.45 -18.94 8.60
CA GLY A 190 1.63 -19.77 8.38
C GLY A 190 2.84 -18.95 7.91
N GLY A 191 4.03 -19.29 8.41
CA GLY A 191 5.26 -18.54 8.15
C GLY A 191 5.69 -18.52 6.69
N ASP A 192 5.52 -19.64 5.99
CA ASP A 192 5.93 -19.80 4.58
C ASP A 192 5.09 -18.97 3.62
N HIS A 193 3.91 -18.52 4.06
CA HIS A 193 3.03 -17.66 3.28
C HIS A 193 3.36 -16.17 3.43
N VAL A 194 4.31 -15.76 4.28
CA VAL A 194 4.56 -14.34 4.59
C VAL A 194 5.96 -13.91 4.16
N VAL A 195 6.00 -13.04 3.16
CA VAL A 195 7.24 -12.45 2.61
C VAL A 195 7.31 -10.98 2.98
N ARG A 196 8.50 -10.56 3.45
CA ARG A 196 8.79 -9.16 3.77
C ARG A 196 9.95 -8.67 2.92
N PHE A 197 9.69 -7.66 2.09
CA PHE A 197 10.74 -6.90 1.43
C PHE A 197 11.08 -5.63 2.20
N ARG A 198 12.31 -5.17 2.09
CA ARG A 198 12.72 -3.85 2.57
C ARG A 198 12.70 -2.92 1.37
N LEU A 199 12.06 -1.76 1.53
CA LEU A 199 12.02 -0.75 0.49
C LEU A 199 13.42 -0.22 0.17
N GLU A 200 14.30 -0.18 1.18
CA GLU A 200 15.69 0.23 1.03
C GLU A 200 16.52 -0.71 0.15
N ASP A 201 16.04 -1.92 -0.10
CA ASP A 201 16.73 -2.92 -0.91
C ASP A 201 16.23 -2.89 -2.39
N GLU A 202 15.32 -1.96 -2.74
CA GLU A 202 14.93 -1.71 -4.14
C GLU A 202 16.08 -1.05 -4.91
N GLU A 203 16.41 -1.61 -6.08
CA GLU A 203 17.53 -1.16 -6.91
C GLU A 203 17.23 0.14 -7.67
N SER A 204 15.95 0.42 -7.96
CA SER A 204 15.58 1.55 -8.81
C SER A 204 14.27 2.19 -8.36
N PHE A 205 14.33 3.50 -8.13
CA PHE A 205 13.14 4.33 -7.94
C PHE A 205 12.34 4.52 -9.25
N ALA A 206 12.99 4.38 -10.41
CA ALA A 206 12.35 4.51 -11.72
C ALA A 206 11.57 3.24 -12.11
N ARG A 207 11.94 2.08 -11.58
CA ARG A 207 11.24 0.79 -11.75
C ARG A 207 10.87 0.18 -10.39
N PRO A 208 9.97 0.80 -9.61
CA PRO A 208 9.69 0.31 -8.27
C PRO A 208 8.99 -1.06 -8.28
N GLY A 209 9.31 -1.88 -7.29
CA GLY A 209 8.70 -3.19 -7.09
C GLY A 209 9.45 -4.33 -7.77
N THR A 210 10.77 -4.19 -8.02
CA THR A 210 11.56 -5.23 -8.66
C THR A 210 11.60 -6.50 -7.82
N GLN A 211 11.71 -6.39 -6.49
CA GLN A 211 11.66 -7.55 -5.58
C GLN A 211 10.33 -8.30 -5.70
N LEU A 212 9.22 -7.56 -5.88
CA LEU A 212 7.88 -8.14 -6.03
C LEU A 212 7.72 -8.86 -7.38
N LEU A 213 8.28 -8.31 -8.46
CA LEU A 213 8.26 -8.93 -9.78
C LEU A 213 9.15 -10.18 -9.83
N ARG A 214 10.33 -10.15 -9.20
CA ARG A 214 11.18 -11.34 -9.04
C ARG A 214 10.45 -12.44 -8.27
N HIS A 215 9.79 -12.09 -7.17
CA HIS A 215 8.96 -13.03 -6.40
C HIS A 215 7.81 -13.63 -7.23
N ALA A 216 7.27 -12.84 -8.16
CA ALA A 216 6.27 -13.29 -9.12
C ALA A 216 6.80 -14.23 -10.21
N GLY A 217 8.12 -14.43 -10.28
CA GLY A 217 8.78 -15.34 -11.21
C GLY A 217 9.34 -14.66 -12.46
N LEU A 218 9.44 -13.33 -12.49
CA LEU A 218 10.08 -12.62 -13.59
C LEU A 218 11.60 -12.64 -13.45
N SER A 219 12.31 -12.78 -14.58
CA SER A 219 13.76 -12.62 -14.64
C SER A 219 14.18 -11.15 -14.64
N ASP A 220 15.45 -10.89 -14.36
CA ASP A 220 16.00 -9.53 -14.35
C ASP A 220 15.93 -8.87 -15.73
N GLU A 221 16.12 -9.63 -16.81
CA GLU A 221 15.99 -9.13 -18.19
C GLU A 221 14.55 -8.69 -18.48
N GLN A 222 13.58 -9.48 -18.02
CA GLN A 222 12.16 -9.17 -18.19
C GLN A 222 11.77 -7.91 -17.42
N ILE A 223 12.32 -7.73 -16.21
CA ILE A 223 12.08 -6.55 -15.37
C ILE A 223 12.77 -5.31 -15.98
N ALA A 224 14.00 -5.45 -16.46
CA ALA A 224 14.75 -4.35 -17.07
C ALA A 224 14.08 -3.83 -18.36
N ALA A 225 13.43 -4.72 -19.10
CA ALA A 225 12.67 -4.37 -20.31
C ALA A 225 11.39 -3.57 -20.03
N LEU A 226 10.92 -3.50 -18.78
CA LEU A 226 9.72 -2.74 -18.43
C LEU A 226 9.97 -1.23 -18.54
N PRO A 227 9.07 -0.48 -19.22
CA PRO A 227 9.08 0.97 -19.19
C PRO A 227 9.14 1.55 -17.78
N GLU A 228 10.07 2.49 -17.58
CA GLU A 228 10.23 3.24 -16.33
C GLU A 228 9.02 4.13 -16.04
N LEU A 229 8.82 4.44 -14.76
CA LEU A 229 7.94 5.52 -14.35
C LEU A 229 8.59 6.87 -14.63
N SER A 230 8.02 7.61 -15.58
CA SER A 230 8.30 9.03 -15.76
C SER A 230 7.55 9.87 -14.72
N GLY A 231 8.28 10.77 -14.06
CA GLY A 231 7.74 11.76 -13.12
C GLY A 231 7.53 11.24 -11.68
N SER A 232 7.84 12.09 -10.71
CA SER A 232 7.58 11.82 -9.29
C SER A 232 6.07 11.90 -9.01
N SER A 233 5.36 10.78 -9.00
CA SER A 233 4.04 10.80 -8.35
C SER A 233 4.22 10.80 -6.84
N ASN A 234 3.54 11.73 -6.19
CA ASN A 234 3.52 11.87 -4.74
C ASN A 234 4.87 12.33 -4.18
N GLU A 235 5.39 13.42 -4.73
CA GLU A 235 6.44 14.17 -4.04
C GLU A 235 5.95 14.48 -2.62
N ARG A 236 6.76 14.10 -1.63
CA ARG A 236 6.47 14.36 -0.24
C ARG A 236 6.28 15.87 -0.09
N LEU A 237 5.21 16.28 0.60
CA LEU A 237 5.03 17.69 0.95
C LEU A 237 6.30 18.24 1.58
N ARG A 238 6.74 19.41 1.13
CA ARG A 238 7.85 20.14 1.76
C ARG A 238 7.58 20.34 3.26
N PRO A 239 8.62 20.42 4.10
CA PRO A 239 8.44 20.62 5.55
C PRO A 239 7.55 21.83 5.88
N ALA A 240 7.79 22.97 5.24
CA ALA A 240 6.99 24.19 5.45
C ALA A 240 5.53 24.03 5.00
N ALA A 241 5.28 23.35 3.88
CA ALA A 241 3.91 23.05 3.42
C ALA A 241 3.17 22.12 4.39
N THR A 242 3.88 21.12 4.93
CA THR A 242 3.33 20.20 5.94
C THR A 242 2.98 20.94 7.23
N GLU A 243 3.86 21.83 7.67
CA GLU A 243 3.66 22.64 8.87
C GLU A 243 2.51 23.64 8.71
N PHE A 244 2.38 24.27 7.54
CA PHE A 244 1.24 25.11 7.23
C PHE A 244 -0.08 24.34 7.32
N ILE A 245 -0.18 23.17 6.69
CA ILE A 245 -1.39 22.33 6.77
C ILE A 245 -1.67 21.92 8.22
N ARG A 246 -0.64 21.58 9.00
CA ARG A 246 -0.80 21.24 10.43
C ARG A 246 -1.46 22.38 11.20
N GLN A 247 -1.03 23.63 11.00
CA GLN A 247 -1.63 24.78 11.66
C GLN A 247 -3.07 25.02 11.19
N VAL A 248 -3.33 24.86 9.89
CA VAL A 248 -4.70 24.90 9.33
C VAL A 248 -5.60 23.83 9.96
N ASN A 249 -5.08 22.65 10.26
CA ASN A 249 -5.84 21.58 10.89
C ASN A 249 -6.28 21.93 12.33
N GLY A 250 -5.54 22.78 13.03
CA GLY A 250 -5.91 23.30 14.35
C GLY A 250 -6.98 24.39 14.30
N LEU A 251 -7.36 24.86 13.11
CA LEU A 251 -8.49 25.78 12.93
C LEU A 251 -9.80 25.00 12.88
N SER A 252 -10.90 25.62 13.33
CA SER A 252 -12.25 25.07 13.27
C SER A 252 -12.84 25.08 11.85
N LEU A 253 -12.12 24.51 10.88
CA LEU A 253 -12.57 24.34 9.51
C LEU A 253 -13.32 23.01 9.36
N ASN A 254 -14.38 23.01 8.55
CA ASN A 254 -15.03 21.76 8.21
C ASN A 254 -14.08 20.85 7.38
N PRO A 255 -14.24 19.51 7.44
CA PRO A 255 -13.32 18.57 6.79
C PRO A 255 -13.18 18.76 5.27
N HIS A 256 -14.25 19.20 4.59
CA HIS A 256 -14.24 19.41 3.15
C HIS A 256 -13.41 20.64 2.75
N ALA A 257 -13.55 21.75 3.49
CA ALA A 257 -12.74 22.95 3.31
C ALA A 257 -11.26 22.66 3.59
N ARG A 258 -10.97 21.95 4.68
CA ARG A 258 -9.60 21.52 5.02
C ARG A 258 -8.97 20.68 3.93
N LYS A 259 -9.72 19.73 3.35
CA LYS A 259 -9.26 18.93 2.21
C LYS A 259 -8.91 19.81 1.00
N LYS A 260 -9.77 20.77 0.64
CA LYS A 260 -9.50 21.72 -0.46
C LYS A 260 -8.22 22.52 -0.23
N VAL A 261 -7.99 23.01 1.00
CA VAL A 261 -6.76 23.73 1.34
C VAL A 261 -5.54 22.81 1.22
N ALA A 262 -5.62 21.58 1.74
CA ALA A 262 -4.51 20.62 1.66
C ALA A 262 -4.17 20.24 0.21
N ASP A 263 -5.18 20.10 -0.66
CA ASP A 263 -5.01 19.83 -2.08
C ASP A 263 -4.36 21.03 -2.80
N LEU A 264 -4.83 22.26 -2.54
CA LEU A 264 -4.22 23.49 -3.08
C LEU A 264 -2.75 23.65 -2.66
N VAL A 265 -2.43 23.42 -1.39
CA VAL A 265 -1.04 23.49 -0.88
C VAL A 265 -0.15 22.42 -1.52
N ALA A 266 -0.71 21.22 -1.79
CA ALA A 266 0.03 20.15 -2.45
C ALA A 266 0.36 20.48 -3.92
N GLU A 267 -0.49 21.24 -4.59
CA GLU A 267 -0.26 21.74 -5.96
C GLU A 267 0.70 22.94 -5.98
N ALA A 268 0.66 23.80 -4.96
CA ALA A 268 1.46 25.03 -4.87
C ALA A 268 2.73 24.90 -4.00
N GLN A 269 3.38 23.72 -3.98
CA GLN A 269 4.55 23.48 -3.12
C GLN A 269 5.75 24.39 -3.40
N ASN A 270 5.84 24.95 -4.61
CA ASN A 270 6.86 25.94 -4.97
C ASN A 270 6.77 27.23 -4.13
N LEU A 271 5.61 27.54 -3.53
CA LEU A 271 5.46 28.68 -2.62
C LEU A 271 6.10 28.44 -1.24
N PHE A 272 6.46 27.19 -0.94
CA PHE A 272 7.02 26.77 0.35
C PHE A 272 8.53 26.45 0.26
N THR A 273 9.24 27.09 -0.67
CA THR A 273 10.68 26.91 -0.89
C THR A 273 11.55 27.90 -0.13
N ALA A 274 10.97 28.94 0.47
CA ALA A 274 11.74 29.99 1.12
C ALA A 274 12.33 29.51 2.46
N GLU A 275 13.66 29.35 2.48
CA GLU A 275 14.44 29.80 3.64
C GLU A 275 14.47 31.33 3.53
N THR A 276 13.51 32.03 4.13
CA THR A 276 13.64 33.47 4.26
C THR A 276 14.56 33.73 5.45
N PRO A 277 15.74 34.35 5.28
CA PRO A 277 16.39 35.03 6.39
C PRO A 277 15.37 36.03 6.93
N SER A 278 15.18 36.09 8.24
CA SER A 278 14.48 37.19 8.85
C SER A 278 15.26 38.48 8.54
N GLU A 279 14.92 39.18 7.47
CA GLU A 279 15.28 40.58 7.31
C GLU A 279 14.44 41.36 8.33
N GLY A 280 14.97 41.40 9.55
CA GLY A 280 14.76 42.54 10.40
C GLY A 280 15.45 43.74 9.75
N ALA A 281 14.68 44.58 9.07
CA ALA A 281 14.91 46.01 8.94
C ALA A 281 13.77 46.59 8.09
N LEU A 282 12.82 47.26 8.73
CA LEU A 282 12.57 48.70 8.58
C LEU A 282 11.71 49.16 9.76
#